data_AF-A0A542MCS0-F1
#
_entry.id   AF-A0A542MCS0-F1
#
_cell.length_a   1.000
_cell.length_b   1.000
_cell.length_c   1.000
_cell.angle_alpha   90.00
_cell.angle_beta   90.00
_cell.angle_gamma   90.00
#
_symmetry.space_group_name_H-M   'P 1'
#
loop_
_entity.id
_entity.type
_entity.pdbx_description
1 polymer ?
#
loop_
_entity_poly.entity_id
_entity_poly.type
_entity_poly.pdbx_seq_one_letter_code
_entity_poly.pdbx_strand_id
1 'polypeptide(L)'
;MRLPGTRYQEPGWEEVRKLLGQCSLALLRAARLTLGLDDYVDGMARQLRAQRRSARAQASGNSYGDSVLELALALVYELRARAADWDALCAALAAEGDGIADALLRKKANDMYALLRDKVDADNYQAACGRPCSPNRIYAYRMLDTAYGEIARLFAGWEQHRAQVGAILGRAIDGGVPIEVRQLRAIGDCRPEWLLRWSETLERYTGTIGPLHTRSKRFASLKTSPDKIGAMLREIGEYEALSANRDHDWLQDLDDASVWMEDYWRVLQAAGDATPGPDRILEAREDEFAPADDEQAAPAPDDLPDAAADAGRQARLETIAATVSLPPGYMLAAARAEDRQSWAARTMAGDGLAVRLAVYARLLGPDDDSFPDAWRDPASGELPTMQQLAALAEVSLPTLRKRRDAAIARLQAATLLKGG
;
A
#
# COMPACT_ATOMS: atom_id res chain seq x y z
N MET A 1 -2.17 -11.21 2.00
CA MET A 1 -2.34 -10.40 3.22
C MET A 1 -1.39 -9.23 3.19
N ARG A 2 -1.95 -8.02 3.21
CA ARG A 2 -1.21 -6.79 3.48
C ARG A 2 -1.72 -6.33 4.83
N LEU A 3 -0.87 -6.34 5.85
CA LEU A 3 -1.10 -5.67 7.12
C LEU A 3 0.11 -4.76 7.38
N PRO A 4 -0.02 -3.72 8.22
CA PRO A 4 1.10 -2.87 8.60
C PRO A 4 2.26 -3.71 9.12
N GLY A 5 3.45 -3.50 8.56
CA GLY A 5 4.67 -4.18 8.99
C GLY A 5 4.76 -5.68 8.68
N THR A 6 3.75 -6.31 8.07
CA THR A 6 3.81 -7.75 7.76
C THR A 6 4.51 -8.00 6.44
N ARG A 7 5.71 -8.58 6.49
CA ARG A 7 6.57 -8.77 5.31
C ARG A 7 6.39 -10.13 4.65
N TYR A 8 5.96 -11.13 5.43
CA TYR A 8 5.85 -12.51 4.98
C TYR A 8 4.41 -12.84 4.58
N GLN A 9 4.14 -12.79 3.28
CA GLN A 9 2.80 -13.06 2.70
C GLN A 9 2.64 -14.53 2.31
N GLU A 10 1.40 -15.07 2.36
CA GLU A 10 1.14 -16.50 2.10
C GLU A 10 1.58 -17.00 0.71
N PRO A 11 1.35 -16.28 -0.42
CA PRO A 11 1.74 -16.80 -1.73
C PRO A 11 3.24 -17.10 -1.88
N GLY A 12 4.12 -16.29 -1.27
CA GLY A 12 5.57 -16.51 -1.32
C GLY A 12 6.14 -17.28 -0.12
N TRP A 13 5.40 -17.34 0.99
CA TRP A 13 5.86 -18.01 2.21
C TRP A 13 6.19 -19.49 2.01
N GLU A 14 5.41 -20.21 1.21
CA GLU A 14 5.65 -21.64 1.01
C GLU A 14 7.02 -21.90 0.37
N GLU A 15 7.44 -21.05 -0.56
CA GLU A 15 8.77 -21.16 -1.18
C GLU A 15 9.89 -20.74 -0.21
N VAL A 16 9.67 -19.71 0.61
CA VAL A 16 10.58 -19.34 1.72
C VAL A 16 10.76 -20.50 2.68
N ARG A 17 9.66 -21.13 3.12
CA ARG A 17 9.65 -22.29 4.02
C ARG A 17 10.39 -23.48 3.41
N LYS A 18 10.15 -23.79 2.13
CA LYS A 18 10.87 -24.87 1.43
C LYS A 18 12.37 -24.60 1.36
N LEU A 19 12.77 -23.36 1.04
CA LEU A 19 14.17 -22.96 0.95
C LEU A 19 14.87 -23.05 2.33
N LEU A 20 14.25 -22.46 3.37
CA LEU A 20 14.74 -22.52 4.74
C LEU A 20 14.86 -23.97 5.24
N GLY A 21 13.84 -24.80 5.00
CA GLY A 21 13.84 -26.20 5.39
C GLY A 21 14.93 -27.01 4.69
N GLN A 22 15.17 -26.76 3.40
CA GLN A 22 16.24 -27.42 2.64
C GLN A 22 17.63 -27.04 3.17
N CYS A 23 17.90 -25.74 3.36
CA CYS A 23 19.19 -25.26 3.87
C CYS A 23 19.43 -25.71 5.31
N SER A 24 18.39 -25.67 6.17
CA SER A 24 18.48 -26.10 7.56
C SER A 24 18.79 -27.59 7.66
N LEU A 25 18.12 -28.42 6.87
CA LEU A 25 18.36 -29.86 6.83
C LEU A 25 19.82 -30.16 6.47
N ALA A 26 20.33 -29.54 5.40
CA ALA A 26 21.71 -29.73 4.96
C ALA A 26 22.72 -29.35 6.05
N LEU A 27 22.51 -28.21 6.71
CA LEU A 27 23.41 -27.70 7.73
C LEU A 27 23.38 -28.55 9.02
N LEU A 28 22.19 -28.85 9.53
CA LEU A 28 22.01 -29.62 10.77
C LEU A 28 22.54 -31.05 10.63
N ARG A 29 22.45 -31.64 9.44
CA ARG A 29 23.06 -32.94 9.14
C ARG A 29 24.58 -32.89 9.08
N ALA A 30 25.13 -31.91 8.38
CA ALA A 30 26.57 -31.75 8.27
C ALA A 30 27.24 -31.58 9.63
N ALA A 31 26.58 -30.86 10.55
CA ALA A 31 27.11 -30.58 11.88
C ALA A 31 26.63 -31.55 12.97
N ARG A 32 25.97 -32.67 12.61
CA ARG A 32 25.49 -33.69 13.57
C ARG A 32 24.72 -33.09 14.76
N LEU A 33 23.93 -32.05 14.51
CA LEU A 33 23.09 -31.35 15.51
C LEU A 33 23.84 -30.63 16.65
N THR A 34 25.15 -30.37 16.55
CA THR A 34 25.94 -29.73 17.63
C THR A 34 26.28 -28.26 17.39
N LEU A 35 25.51 -27.53 16.56
CA LEU A 35 25.78 -26.13 16.25
C LEU A 35 25.33 -25.17 17.36
N GLY A 36 26.14 -24.15 17.62
CA GLY A 36 25.67 -22.94 18.30
C GLY A 36 24.78 -22.09 17.39
N LEU A 37 24.02 -21.15 17.96
CA LEU A 37 23.14 -20.25 17.20
C LEU A 37 23.92 -19.42 16.17
N ASP A 38 25.03 -18.81 16.55
CA ASP A 38 25.83 -17.99 15.63
C ASP A 38 26.37 -18.83 14.44
N ASP A 39 26.91 -20.02 14.72
CA ASP A 39 27.38 -20.94 13.67
C ASP A 39 26.25 -21.39 12.74
N TYR A 40 25.05 -21.61 13.30
CA TYR A 40 23.87 -21.96 12.54
C TYR A 40 23.45 -20.80 11.63
N VAL A 41 23.39 -19.57 12.14
CA VAL A 41 23.03 -18.36 11.38
C VAL A 41 24.04 -18.12 10.24
N ASP A 42 25.34 -18.19 10.52
CA ASP A 42 26.39 -18.01 9.52
C ASP A 42 26.40 -19.13 8.48
N GLY A 43 26.17 -20.37 8.91
CA GLY A 43 26.02 -21.53 8.03
C GLY A 43 24.80 -21.39 7.10
N MET A 44 23.65 -20.98 7.66
CA MET A 44 22.42 -20.75 6.91
C MET A 44 22.59 -19.63 5.90
N ALA A 45 23.19 -18.50 6.30
CA ALA A 45 23.42 -17.37 5.41
C ALA A 45 24.33 -17.75 4.23
N ARG A 46 25.35 -18.58 4.44
CA ARG A 46 26.19 -19.13 3.35
C ARG A 46 25.41 -20.07 2.44
N GLN A 47 24.65 -21.01 3.01
CA GLN A 47 23.82 -21.95 2.24
C GLN A 47 22.77 -21.22 1.38
N LEU A 48 22.08 -20.24 1.94
CA LEU A 48 21.10 -19.42 1.23
C LEU A 48 21.75 -18.62 0.10
N ARG A 49 22.88 -17.96 0.35
CA ARG A 49 23.62 -17.22 -0.70
C ARG A 49 24.12 -18.15 -1.82
N ALA A 50 24.46 -19.40 -1.53
CA ALA A 50 24.79 -20.38 -2.55
C ALA A 50 23.60 -20.71 -3.47
N GLN A 51 22.37 -20.59 -2.96
CA GLN A 51 21.12 -20.80 -3.72
C GLN A 51 20.65 -19.56 -4.51
N ARG A 52 21.37 -18.42 -4.48
CA ARG A 52 20.91 -17.13 -5.02
C ARG A 52 20.51 -17.11 -6.50
N ARG A 53 21.03 -18.05 -7.29
CA ARG A 53 20.73 -18.18 -8.74
C ARG A 53 19.67 -19.25 -9.03
N SER A 54 19.12 -19.89 -8.00
CA SER A 54 18.06 -20.87 -8.17
C SER A 54 16.74 -20.17 -8.47
N ALA A 55 15.88 -20.82 -9.27
CA ALA A 55 14.55 -20.29 -9.60
C ALA A 55 13.72 -20.02 -8.34
N ARG A 56 13.81 -20.88 -7.31
CA ARG A 56 13.13 -20.67 -6.02
C ARG A 56 13.62 -19.42 -5.31
N ALA A 57 14.93 -19.21 -5.24
CA ALA A 57 15.50 -18.05 -4.56
C ALA A 57 15.14 -16.71 -5.21
N GLN A 58 15.01 -16.70 -6.54
CA GLN A 58 14.68 -15.51 -7.33
C GLN A 58 13.17 -15.25 -7.47
N ALA A 59 12.33 -16.21 -7.08
CA ALA A 59 10.88 -16.03 -7.11
C ALA A 59 10.45 -14.87 -6.20
N SER A 60 9.36 -14.19 -6.58
CA SER A 60 8.75 -13.15 -5.75
C SER A 60 8.27 -13.77 -4.42
N GLY A 61 8.78 -13.23 -3.32
CA GLY A 61 8.46 -13.65 -1.95
C GLY A 61 7.28 -12.87 -1.36
N ASN A 62 7.05 -11.63 -1.81
CA ASN A 62 5.90 -10.83 -1.41
C ASN A 62 5.56 -9.77 -2.48
N SER A 63 4.44 -9.07 -2.28
CA SER A 63 4.01 -7.97 -3.14
C SER A 63 4.82 -6.67 -2.97
N TYR A 64 5.82 -6.65 -2.09
CA TYR A 64 6.70 -5.49 -1.86
C TYR A 64 7.97 -5.53 -2.71
N GLY A 65 8.15 -6.58 -3.53
CA GLY A 65 9.31 -6.74 -4.41
C GLY A 65 10.43 -7.59 -3.80
N ASP A 66 10.31 -8.03 -2.54
CA ASP A 66 11.29 -8.93 -1.95
C ASP A 66 11.25 -10.30 -2.62
N SER A 67 12.43 -10.85 -2.88
CA SER A 67 12.61 -12.23 -3.31
C SER A 67 12.47 -13.22 -2.14
N VAL A 68 12.19 -14.47 -2.47
CA VAL A 68 12.18 -15.58 -1.51
C VAL A 68 13.51 -15.67 -0.75
N LEU A 69 14.64 -15.42 -1.42
CA LEU A 69 15.95 -15.39 -0.76
C LEU A 69 16.08 -14.29 0.28
N GLU A 70 15.66 -13.07 -0.04
CA GLU A 70 15.75 -11.93 0.88
C GLU A 70 14.90 -12.16 2.13
N LEU A 71 13.69 -12.68 1.97
CA LEU A 71 12.83 -13.06 3.08
C LEU A 71 13.43 -14.19 3.93
N ALA A 72 14.03 -15.20 3.30
CA ALA A 72 14.70 -16.28 4.01
C ALA A 72 15.91 -15.77 4.81
N LEU A 73 16.74 -14.91 4.22
CA LEU A 73 17.89 -14.30 4.90
C LEU A 73 17.45 -13.41 6.05
N ALA A 74 16.41 -12.60 5.86
CA ALA A 74 15.86 -11.76 6.91
C ALA A 74 15.45 -12.60 8.14
N LEU A 75 14.68 -13.69 7.95
CA LEU A 75 14.30 -14.56 9.07
C LEU A 75 15.48 -15.24 9.75
N VAL A 76 16.53 -15.62 9.01
CA VAL A 76 17.73 -16.20 9.60
C VAL A 76 18.41 -15.18 10.53
N TYR A 77 18.45 -13.90 10.16
CA TYR A 77 19.00 -12.86 11.05
C TYR A 77 18.07 -12.51 12.20
N GLU A 78 16.75 -12.54 12.00
CA GLU A 78 15.76 -12.39 13.10
C GLU A 78 15.90 -13.48 14.16
N LEU A 79 16.24 -14.70 13.75
CA LEU A 79 16.49 -15.81 14.68
C LEU A 79 17.64 -15.49 15.64
N ARG A 80 18.67 -14.77 15.17
CA ARG A 80 19.82 -14.37 16.01
C ARG A 80 19.39 -13.48 17.19
N ALA A 81 18.38 -12.63 16.99
CA ALA A 81 17.83 -11.78 18.04
C ALA A 81 16.91 -12.55 19.02
N ARG A 82 16.60 -13.82 18.73
CA ARG A 82 15.61 -14.64 19.48
C ARG A 82 16.19 -16.00 19.85
N ALA A 83 17.26 -15.98 20.67
CA ALA A 83 17.94 -17.19 21.13
C ALA A 83 16.99 -18.24 21.74
N ALA A 84 15.92 -17.81 22.43
CA ALA A 84 14.94 -18.73 23.00
C ALA A 84 14.22 -19.61 21.96
N ASP A 85 14.03 -19.15 20.71
CA ASP A 85 13.44 -19.95 19.64
C ASP A 85 14.41 -21.03 19.14
N TRP A 86 15.71 -20.72 19.12
CA TRP A 86 16.76 -21.68 18.84
C TRP A 86 16.90 -22.72 19.94
N ASP A 87 16.91 -22.29 21.21
CA ASP A 87 16.98 -23.18 22.36
C ASP A 87 15.79 -24.17 22.37
N ALA A 88 14.59 -23.67 22.03
CA ALA A 88 13.40 -24.52 21.89
C ALA A 88 13.55 -25.56 20.77
N LEU A 89 14.15 -25.20 19.63
CA LEU A 89 14.46 -26.16 18.56
C LEU A 89 15.47 -27.20 19.06
N CYS A 90 16.58 -26.78 19.68
CA CYS A 90 17.60 -27.68 20.21
C CYS A 90 17.01 -28.67 21.23
N ALA A 91 16.18 -28.19 22.17
CA ALA A 91 15.49 -29.04 23.13
C ALA A 91 14.54 -30.03 22.43
N ALA A 92 13.80 -29.58 21.42
CA ALA A 92 12.90 -30.43 20.64
C ALA A 92 13.64 -31.48 19.81
N LEU A 93 14.88 -31.22 19.39
CA LEU A 93 15.73 -32.18 18.68
C LEU A 93 16.39 -33.17 19.64
N ALA A 94 16.84 -32.71 20.80
CA ALA A 94 17.43 -33.56 21.83
C ALA A 94 16.44 -34.62 22.35
N ALA A 95 15.14 -34.28 22.41
CA ALA A 95 14.09 -35.20 22.82
C ALA A 95 13.86 -36.37 21.85
N GLU A 96 14.27 -36.26 20.58
CA GLU A 96 14.06 -37.30 19.56
C GLU A 96 15.19 -38.37 19.56
N GLY A 97 16.33 -38.08 20.22
CA GLY A 97 17.48 -38.99 20.32
C GLY A 97 18.30 -39.13 19.04
N ASP A 98 19.26 -40.06 19.07
CA ASP A 98 20.10 -40.37 17.92
C ASP A 98 19.29 -41.02 16.79
N GLY A 99 19.46 -40.51 15.56
CA GLY A 99 18.81 -41.09 14.37
C GLY A 99 17.51 -40.41 13.94
N ILE A 100 17.25 -39.16 14.34
CA ILE A 100 16.11 -38.37 13.84
C ILE A 100 16.02 -38.43 12.30
N ALA A 101 14.84 -38.70 11.75
CA ALA A 101 14.64 -38.78 10.30
C ALA A 101 14.70 -37.41 9.61
N ASP A 102 15.15 -37.35 8.34
CA ASP A 102 15.26 -36.09 7.57
C ASP A 102 13.94 -35.32 7.51
N ALA A 103 12.84 -36.05 7.32
CA ALA A 103 11.50 -35.48 7.26
C ALA A 103 11.13 -34.78 8.58
N LEU A 104 11.47 -35.39 9.71
CA LEU A 104 11.18 -34.84 11.03
C LEU A 104 12.07 -33.64 11.35
N LEU A 105 13.38 -33.73 11.06
CA LEU A 105 14.33 -32.63 11.25
C LEU A 105 13.91 -31.38 10.46
N ARG A 106 13.59 -31.56 9.17
CA ARG A 106 13.08 -30.49 8.31
C ARG A 106 11.75 -29.93 8.83
N LYS A 107 10.86 -30.78 9.33
CA LYS A 107 9.58 -30.35 9.93
C LYS A 107 9.84 -29.44 11.14
N LYS A 108 10.70 -29.84 12.08
CA LYS A 108 11.01 -29.04 13.29
C LYS A 108 11.63 -27.69 12.93
N ALA A 109 12.56 -27.66 11.97
CA ALA A 109 13.13 -26.41 11.46
C ALA A 109 12.05 -25.51 10.83
N ASN A 110 11.17 -26.07 9.99
CA ASN A 110 10.06 -25.33 9.39
C ASN A 110 9.08 -24.79 10.45
N ASP A 111 8.78 -25.58 11.49
CA ASP A 111 7.90 -25.18 12.59
C ASP A 111 8.51 -24.01 13.39
N MET A 112 9.83 -24.05 13.64
CA MET A 112 10.57 -22.93 14.25
C MET A 112 10.45 -21.65 13.40
N TYR A 113 10.74 -21.73 12.10
CA TYR A 113 10.66 -20.55 11.22
C TYR A 113 9.23 -20.03 11.03
N ALA A 114 8.22 -20.91 11.03
CA ALA A 114 6.83 -20.49 11.00
C ALA A 114 6.46 -19.70 12.27
N LEU A 115 6.87 -20.19 13.45
CA LEU A 115 6.65 -19.47 14.70
C LEU A 115 7.42 -18.15 14.73
N LEU A 116 8.68 -18.15 14.29
CA LEU A 116 9.51 -16.95 14.22
C LEU A 116 8.87 -15.89 13.31
N ARG A 117 8.42 -16.28 12.12
CA ARG A 117 7.68 -15.41 11.20
C ARG A 117 6.46 -14.79 11.86
N ASP A 118 5.65 -15.58 12.57
CA ASP A 118 4.47 -15.09 13.28
C ASP A 118 4.83 -14.06 14.35
N LYS A 119 5.94 -14.26 15.07
CA LYS A 119 6.43 -13.32 16.08
C LYS A 119 6.98 -12.04 15.47
N VAL A 120 7.79 -12.14 14.42
CA VAL A 120 8.37 -10.96 13.73
C VAL A 120 7.27 -10.09 13.16
N ASP A 121 6.30 -10.69 12.44
CA ASP A 121 5.18 -9.92 11.91
C ASP A 121 4.27 -9.36 13.00
N ALA A 122 4.16 -10.03 14.16
CA ALA A 122 3.40 -9.50 15.30
C ALA A 122 4.08 -8.25 15.88
N ASP A 123 5.39 -8.30 16.09
CA ASP A 123 6.18 -7.19 16.62
C ASP A 123 6.19 -6.02 15.63
N ASN A 124 6.35 -6.29 14.32
CA ASN A 124 6.29 -5.26 13.28
C ASN A 124 4.90 -4.63 13.18
N TYR A 125 3.84 -5.43 13.27
CA TYR A 125 2.48 -4.91 13.31
C TYR A 125 2.26 -4.03 14.55
N GLN A 126 2.73 -4.45 15.73
CA GLN A 126 2.64 -3.64 16.95
C GLN A 126 3.39 -2.32 16.78
N ALA A 127 4.59 -2.35 16.22
CA ALA A 127 5.40 -1.16 15.98
C ALA A 127 4.72 -0.19 15.00
N ALA A 128 4.11 -0.71 13.93
CA ALA A 128 3.44 0.09 12.92
C ALA A 128 2.10 0.67 13.39
N CYS A 129 1.32 -0.08 14.19
CA CYS A 129 -0.04 0.30 14.58
C CYS A 129 -0.15 0.90 15.98
N GLY A 130 0.85 0.70 16.85
CA GLY A 130 0.73 0.96 18.29
C GLY A 130 -0.30 0.06 19.00
N ARG A 131 -0.75 -1.04 18.35
CA ARG A 131 -1.82 -1.92 18.87
C ARG A 131 -1.23 -3.27 19.27
N PRO A 132 -1.63 -3.86 20.41
CA PRO A 132 -1.14 -5.16 20.83
C PRO A 132 -1.58 -6.26 19.85
N CYS A 133 -0.61 -7.06 19.40
CA CYS A 133 -0.82 -8.14 18.45
C CYS A 133 0.01 -9.36 18.86
N SER A 134 -0.63 -10.52 18.99
CA SER A 134 0.08 -11.76 19.31
C SER A 134 0.46 -12.52 18.03
N PRO A 135 1.46 -13.41 18.07
CA PRO A 135 1.79 -14.29 16.94
C PRO A 135 0.56 -15.10 16.46
N ASN A 136 -0.27 -15.58 17.40
CA ASN A 136 -1.52 -16.28 17.09
C ASN A 136 -2.53 -15.38 16.37
N ARG A 137 -2.56 -14.08 16.69
CA ARG A 137 -3.43 -13.10 16.02
C ARG A 137 -2.98 -12.86 14.58
N ILE A 138 -1.67 -12.72 14.34
CA ILE A 138 -1.11 -12.64 12.98
C ILE A 138 -1.43 -13.89 12.17
N TYR A 139 -1.24 -15.07 12.75
CA TYR A 139 -1.60 -16.32 12.10
C TYR A 139 -3.09 -16.38 11.73
N ALA A 140 -3.97 -15.92 12.63
CA ALA A 140 -5.40 -15.82 12.34
C ALA A 140 -5.69 -14.86 11.18
N TYR A 141 -5.04 -13.69 11.13
CA TYR A 141 -5.21 -12.77 10.00
C TYR A 141 -4.83 -13.41 8.67
N ARG A 142 -3.69 -14.12 8.59
CA ARG A 142 -3.27 -14.78 7.34
C ARG A 142 -4.23 -15.87 6.90
N MET A 143 -4.77 -16.62 7.86
CA MET A 143 -5.77 -17.65 7.58
C MET A 143 -7.06 -17.01 7.04
N LEU A 144 -7.53 -15.92 7.67
CA LEU A 144 -8.73 -15.20 7.23
C LEU A 144 -8.55 -14.57 5.85
N ASP A 145 -7.38 -13.99 5.57
CA ASP A 145 -7.01 -13.45 4.27
C ASP A 145 -6.99 -14.52 3.18
N THR A 146 -6.39 -15.68 3.48
CA THR A 146 -6.41 -16.83 2.57
C THR A 146 -7.84 -17.31 2.31
N ALA A 147 -8.63 -17.47 3.37
CA ALA A 147 -10.00 -17.94 3.28
C ALA A 147 -10.90 -16.97 2.50
N TYR A 148 -10.73 -15.66 2.70
CA TYR A 148 -11.37 -14.63 1.87
C TYR A 148 -10.98 -14.79 0.39
N GLY A 149 -9.69 -14.94 0.08
CA GLY A 149 -9.21 -15.14 -1.28
C GLY A 149 -9.87 -16.35 -1.97
N GLU A 150 -10.06 -17.46 -1.26
CA GLU A 150 -10.81 -18.62 -1.77
C GLU A 150 -12.29 -18.31 -2.01
N ILE A 151 -12.95 -17.64 -1.07
CA ILE A 151 -14.37 -17.27 -1.22
C ILE A 151 -14.55 -16.31 -2.40
N ALA A 152 -13.68 -15.32 -2.54
CA ALA A 152 -13.70 -14.38 -3.65
C ALA A 152 -13.54 -15.10 -5.00
N ARG A 153 -12.64 -16.08 -5.09
CA ARG A 153 -12.50 -16.92 -6.29
C ARG A 153 -13.75 -17.75 -6.58
N LEU A 154 -14.35 -18.37 -5.57
CA LEU A 154 -15.61 -19.12 -5.73
C LEU A 154 -16.76 -18.22 -6.19
N PHE A 155 -16.83 -16.99 -5.66
CA PHE A 155 -17.86 -16.02 -6.02
C PHE A 155 -17.65 -15.49 -7.44
N ALA A 156 -16.41 -15.24 -7.87
CA ALA A 156 -16.10 -14.89 -9.24
C ALA A 156 -16.51 -16.01 -10.23
N GLY A 157 -16.32 -17.27 -9.86
CA GLY A 157 -16.75 -18.46 -10.61
C GLY A 157 -18.09 -19.05 -10.17
N TRP A 158 -19.05 -18.22 -9.71
CA TRP A 158 -20.25 -18.73 -9.03
C TRP A 158 -21.11 -19.65 -9.90
N GLU A 159 -21.08 -19.51 -11.22
CA GLU A 159 -21.84 -20.37 -12.14
C GLU A 159 -21.32 -21.81 -12.10
N GLN A 160 -19.99 -21.98 -12.12
CA GLN A 160 -19.33 -23.27 -12.04
C GLN A 160 -19.39 -23.87 -10.63
N HIS A 161 -19.45 -23.00 -9.61
CA HIS A 161 -19.45 -23.39 -8.20
C HIS A 161 -20.81 -23.23 -7.52
N ARG A 162 -21.91 -23.21 -8.28
CA ARG A 162 -23.27 -22.82 -7.83
C ARG A 162 -23.72 -23.51 -6.55
N ALA A 163 -23.51 -24.82 -6.45
CA ALA A 163 -23.89 -25.60 -5.28
C ALA A 163 -23.11 -25.18 -4.03
N GLN A 164 -21.78 -24.98 -4.16
CA GLN A 164 -20.93 -24.57 -3.05
C GLN A 164 -21.20 -23.12 -2.65
N VAL A 165 -21.34 -22.21 -3.62
CA VAL A 165 -21.71 -20.81 -3.35
C VAL A 165 -23.07 -20.74 -2.66
N GLY A 166 -24.06 -21.54 -3.07
CA GLY A 166 -25.35 -21.61 -2.39
C GLY A 166 -25.23 -22.07 -0.94
N ALA A 167 -24.37 -23.06 -0.66
CA ALA A 167 -24.09 -23.50 0.70
C ALA A 167 -23.40 -22.42 1.56
N ILE A 168 -22.46 -21.66 0.99
CA ILE A 168 -21.79 -20.52 1.64
C ILE A 168 -22.82 -19.42 1.98
N LEU A 169 -23.69 -19.08 1.02
CA LEU A 169 -24.75 -18.08 1.21
C LEU A 169 -25.89 -18.58 2.12
N GLY A 170 -25.99 -19.90 2.33
CA GLY A 170 -27.04 -20.55 3.12
C GLY A 170 -28.40 -20.58 2.41
N ARG A 171 -28.41 -20.51 1.08
CA ARG A 171 -29.63 -20.57 0.25
C ARG A 171 -29.33 -21.16 -1.12
N ALA A 172 -30.32 -21.81 -1.73
CA ALA A 172 -30.21 -22.23 -3.13
C ALA A 172 -30.08 -21.00 -4.05
N ILE A 173 -29.34 -21.16 -5.14
CA ILE A 173 -29.21 -20.12 -6.17
C ILE A 173 -30.12 -20.50 -7.32
N ASP A 174 -31.34 -20.01 -7.30
CA ASP A 174 -32.38 -20.32 -8.31
C ASP A 174 -32.54 -19.12 -9.26
N GLY A 175 -31.76 -19.13 -10.35
CA GLY A 175 -31.67 -18.00 -11.31
C GLY A 175 -30.80 -16.81 -10.85
N GLY A 176 -30.49 -15.91 -11.79
CA GLY A 176 -29.78 -14.64 -11.57
C GLY A 176 -28.36 -14.73 -10.98
N VAL A 177 -27.61 -13.61 -11.06
CA VAL A 177 -26.34 -13.45 -10.33
C VAL A 177 -26.68 -13.13 -8.86
N PRO A 178 -26.14 -13.88 -7.86
CA PRO A 178 -26.34 -13.53 -6.46
C PRO A 178 -25.84 -12.11 -6.15
N ILE A 179 -26.63 -11.32 -5.43
CA ILE A 179 -26.24 -9.94 -5.10
C ILE A 179 -24.96 -9.88 -4.27
N GLU A 180 -24.74 -10.90 -3.44
CA GLU A 180 -23.57 -11.04 -2.56
C GLU A 180 -22.27 -11.18 -3.36
N VAL A 181 -22.32 -11.83 -4.53
CA VAL A 181 -21.17 -11.91 -5.45
C VAL A 181 -20.76 -10.52 -5.94
N ARG A 182 -21.72 -9.60 -6.11
CA ARG A 182 -21.44 -8.20 -6.50
C ARG A 182 -21.02 -7.31 -5.33
N GLN A 183 -21.37 -7.70 -4.10
CA GLN A 183 -21.08 -6.94 -2.89
C GLN A 183 -19.67 -7.20 -2.35
N LEU A 184 -19.11 -8.39 -2.59
CA LEU A 184 -17.77 -8.74 -2.11
C LEU A 184 -16.70 -8.06 -2.97
N ARG A 185 -16.27 -6.85 -2.60
CA ARG A 185 -15.24 -6.08 -3.33
C ARG A 185 -13.88 -6.14 -2.64
N ALA A 186 -13.88 -6.13 -1.31
CA ALA A 186 -12.71 -6.24 -0.47
C ALA A 186 -12.92 -7.23 0.67
N ILE A 187 -11.84 -7.57 1.39
CA ILE A 187 -11.93 -8.49 2.54
C ILE A 187 -12.84 -7.96 3.65
N GLY A 188 -12.92 -6.64 3.80
CA GLY A 188 -13.82 -5.98 4.76
C GLY A 188 -15.31 -6.22 4.48
N ASP A 189 -15.68 -6.53 3.22
CA ASP A 189 -17.06 -6.85 2.82
C ASP A 189 -17.42 -8.32 3.09
N CYS A 190 -16.41 -9.15 3.39
CA CYS A 190 -16.61 -10.58 3.62
C CYS A 190 -17.36 -10.79 4.93
N ARG A 191 -18.53 -11.42 4.86
CA ARG A 191 -19.33 -11.70 6.06
C ARG A 191 -18.73 -12.86 6.85
N PRO A 192 -18.63 -12.77 8.19
CA PRO A 192 -18.12 -13.87 9.04
C PRO A 192 -18.83 -15.20 8.81
N GLU A 193 -20.14 -15.16 8.55
CA GLU A 193 -20.96 -16.34 8.30
C GLU A 193 -20.53 -17.06 7.01
N TRP A 194 -20.08 -16.31 6.00
CA TRP A 194 -19.58 -16.89 4.76
C TRP A 194 -18.30 -17.69 4.99
N LEU A 195 -17.39 -17.20 5.82
CA LEU A 195 -16.16 -17.92 6.20
C LEU A 195 -16.44 -19.19 6.99
N LEU A 196 -17.36 -19.11 7.96
CA LEU A 196 -17.76 -20.27 8.74
C LEU A 196 -18.37 -21.35 7.84
N ARG A 197 -19.35 -20.98 7.01
CA ARG A 197 -20.00 -21.92 6.09
C ARG A 197 -19.06 -22.42 5.00
N TRP A 198 -18.21 -21.56 4.45
CA TRP A 198 -17.16 -21.98 3.52
C TRP A 198 -16.28 -23.07 4.14
N SER A 199 -15.80 -22.84 5.37
CA SER A 199 -15.00 -23.84 6.08
C SER A 199 -15.75 -25.14 6.34
N GLU A 200 -17.08 -25.11 6.52
CA GLU A 200 -17.91 -26.32 6.65
C GLU A 200 -18.05 -27.04 5.31
N THR A 201 -18.19 -26.30 4.21
CA THR A 201 -18.36 -26.88 2.87
C THR A 201 -17.12 -27.62 2.37
N LEU A 202 -15.91 -27.27 2.82
CA LEU A 202 -14.67 -27.82 2.28
C LEU A 202 -14.63 -29.36 2.32
N GLU A 203 -15.13 -29.99 3.39
CA GLU A 203 -15.12 -31.46 3.49
C GLU A 203 -15.97 -32.09 2.39
N ARG A 204 -17.14 -31.49 2.11
CA ARG A 204 -18.06 -31.97 1.09
C ARG A 204 -17.53 -31.80 -0.34
N TYR A 205 -16.86 -30.68 -0.65
CA TYR A 205 -16.48 -30.35 -2.03
C TYR A 205 -15.02 -30.66 -2.37
N THR A 206 -14.15 -30.81 -1.36
CA THR A 206 -12.71 -31.07 -1.55
C THR A 206 -12.23 -32.33 -0.84
N GLY A 207 -13.04 -32.92 0.03
CA GLY A 207 -12.63 -34.04 0.89
C GLY A 207 -11.75 -33.63 2.07
N THR A 208 -11.48 -32.33 2.26
CA THR A 208 -10.63 -31.83 3.34
C THR A 208 -11.44 -31.01 4.36
N ILE A 209 -11.22 -31.27 5.65
CA ILE A 209 -11.88 -30.52 6.72
C ILE A 209 -11.37 -29.07 6.70
N GLY A 210 -12.28 -28.11 6.68
CA GLY A 210 -11.88 -26.70 6.65
C GLY A 210 -11.25 -26.21 7.96
N PRO A 211 -10.47 -25.12 7.91
CA PRO A 211 -9.60 -24.69 8.99
C PRO A 211 -10.33 -24.39 10.30
N LEU A 212 -11.53 -23.79 10.22
CA LEU A 212 -12.37 -23.44 11.38
C LEU A 212 -13.16 -24.63 11.94
N HIS A 213 -13.20 -25.76 11.23
CA HIS A 213 -13.92 -26.96 11.63
C HIS A 213 -13.00 -28.08 12.16
N THR A 214 -11.69 -27.87 12.11
CA THR A 214 -10.70 -28.77 12.73
C THR A 214 -10.82 -28.80 14.26
N ARG A 215 -10.24 -29.84 14.89
CA ARG A 215 -10.07 -29.92 16.36
C ARG A 215 -8.92 -29.03 16.89
N SER A 216 -8.39 -28.11 16.06
CA SER A 216 -7.26 -27.28 16.44
C SER A 216 -7.63 -26.30 17.54
N LYS A 217 -6.90 -26.35 18.66
CA LYS A 217 -7.03 -25.37 19.75
C LYS A 217 -6.79 -23.93 19.28
N ARG A 218 -6.00 -23.73 18.20
CA ARG A 218 -5.68 -22.41 17.64
C ARG A 218 -6.91 -21.64 17.16
N PHE A 219 -7.95 -22.36 16.71
CA PHE A 219 -9.15 -21.75 16.12
C PHE A 219 -10.41 -21.92 16.98
N ALA A 220 -10.29 -22.56 18.14
CA ALA A 220 -11.42 -22.80 19.04
C ALA A 220 -12.12 -21.50 19.44
N SER A 221 -11.38 -20.40 19.62
CA SER A 221 -11.92 -19.09 19.97
C SER A 221 -12.57 -18.35 18.79
N LEU A 222 -12.29 -18.72 17.55
CA LEU A 222 -12.84 -18.08 16.34
C LEU A 222 -14.08 -18.81 15.84
N LYS A 223 -14.13 -20.14 15.98
CA LYS A 223 -15.24 -20.98 15.49
C LYS A 223 -16.61 -20.54 16.02
N THR A 224 -16.66 -20.03 17.25
CA THR A 224 -17.89 -19.64 17.93
C THR A 224 -18.02 -18.12 18.09
N SER A 225 -17.17 -17.33 17.43
CA SER A 225 -17.14 -15.87 17.58
C SER A 225 -17.15 -15.14 16.23
N PRO A 226 -18.31 -15.09 15.54
CA PRO A 226 -18.47 -14.33 14.29
C PRO A 226 -18.05 -12.86 14.46
N ASP A 227 -18.34 -12.24 15.60
CA ASP A 227 -17.97 -10.84 15.88
C ASP A 227 -16.45 -10.61 15.85
N LYS A 228 -15.67 -11.56 16.39
CA LYS A 228 -14.20 -11.49 16.36
C LYS A 228 -13.67 -11.63 14.94
N ILE A 229 -14.24 -12.55 14.16
CA ILE A 229 -13.90 -12.72 12.75
C ILE A 229 -14.22 -11.41 11.99
N GLY A 230 -15.41 -10.85 12.18
CA GLY A 230 -15.82 -9.61 11.52
C GLY A 230 -14.95 -8.41 11.89
N ALA A 231 -14.56 -8.28 13.16
CA ALA A 231 -13.60 -7.26 13.58
C ALA A 231 -12.24 -7.42 12.88
N MET A 232 -11.74 -8.66 12.78
CA MET A 232 -10.48 -8.93 12.11
C MET A 232 -10.54 -8.67 10.60
N LEU A 233 -11.62 -9.04 9.91
CA LEU A 233 -11.79 -8.78 8.48
C LEU A 233 -11.85 -7.30 8.16
N ARG A 234 -12.58 -6.52 8.98
CA ARG A 234 -12.60 -5.06 8.86
C ARG A 234 -11.21 -4.47 9.04
N GLU A 235 -10.45 -4.94 10.03
CA GLU A 235 -9.09 -4.45 10.27
C GLU A 235 -8.14 -4.75 9.10
N ILE A 236 -8.24 -5.94 8.49
CA ILE A 236 -7.47 -6.24 7.28
C ILE A 236 -7.92 -5.31 6.13
N GLY A 237 -9.23 -5.11 5.96
CA GLY A 237 -9.80 -4.27 4.90
C GLY A 237 -9.45 -2.79 5.04
N GLU A 238 -9.45 -2.25 6.26
CA GLU A 238 -8.99 -0.89 6.57
C GLU A 238 -7.56 -0.67 6.08
N TYR A 239 -6.66 -1.64 6.33
CA TYR A 239 -5.31 -1.53 5.83
C TYR A 239 -5.18 -1.81 4.33
N GLU A 240 -5.96 -2.74 3.79
CA GLU A 240 -5.99 -2.96 2.35
C GLU A 240 -6.34 -1.65 1.63
N ALA A 241 -7.32 -0.88 2.11
CA ALA A 241 -7.65 0.43 1.57
C ALA A 241 -6.49 1.44 1.72
N LEU A 242 -5.86 1.51 2.89
CA LEU A 242 -4.69 2.37 3.13
C LEU A 242 -3.49 2.01 2.25
N SER A 243 -3.26 0.72 2.00
CA SER A 243 -2.16 0.20 1.17
C SER A 243 -2.50 0.18 -0.32
N ALA A 244 -3.78 0.18 -0.68
CA ALA A 244 -4.28 0.27 -2.05
C ALA A 244 -4.18 1.69 -2.60
N ASN A 245 -4.09 2.70 -1.73
CA ASN A 245 -3.59 4.05 -2.06
C ASN A 245 -2.11 4.06 -2.46
N ARG A 246 -1.60 2.93 -3.00
CA ARG A 246 -0.27 2.67 -3.51
C ARG A 246 0.43 3.99 -3.79
N ASP A 247 1.49 4.27 -3.05
CA ASP A 247 2.52 5.18 -3.47
C ASP A 247 2.92 4.73 -4.90
N HIS A 248 2.26 5.26 -5.93
CA HIS A 248 2.78 5.27 -7.29
C HIS A 248 3.87 6.35 -7.40
N ASP A 249 4.09 7.09 -6.31
CA ASP A 249 5.23 7.95 -6.07
C ASP A 249 6.56 7.22 -6.29
N TRP A 250 6.72 5.90 -6.11
CA TRP A 250 8.01 5.25 -6.42
C TRP A 250 8.29 5.06 -7.91
N LEU A 251 7.25 4.95 -8.76
CA LEU A 251 7.43 4.96 -10.22
C LEU A 251 7.76 6.38 -10.67
N GLN A 252 7.13 7.37 -10.04
CA GLN A 252 7.46 8.77 -10.21
C GLN A 252 8.89 9.08 -9.73
N ASP A 253 9.35 8.48 -8.63
CA ASP A 253 10.73 8.61 -8.13
C ASP A 253 11.75 7.98 -9.10
N LEU A 254 11.36 6.94 -9.84
CA LEU A 254 12.23 6.27 -10.81
C LEU A 254 12.37 7.07 -12.10
N ASP A 255 11.27 7.69 -12.55
CA ASP A 255 11.27 8.65 -13.65
C ASP A 255 12.00 9.95 -13.24
N ASP A 256 11.75 10.46 -12.04
CA ASP A 256 12.41 11.63 -11.47
C ASP A 256 13.91 11.39 -11.27
N ALA A 257 14.32 10.19 -10.83
CA ALA A 257 15.73 9.81 -10.73
C ALA A 257 16.38 9.72 -12.12
N SER A 258 15.66 9.28 -13.14
CA SER A 258 16.15 9.22 -14.52
C SER A 258 16.35 10.63 -15.09
N VAL A 259 15.38 11.53 -14.88
CA VAL A 259 15.46 12.95 -15.24
C VAL A 259 16.60 13.65 -14.47
N TRP A 260 16.75 13.37 -13.18
CA TRP A 260 17.84 13.91 -12.37
C TRP A 260 19.21 13.43 -12.84
N MET A 261 19.34 12.15 -13.20
CA MET A 261 20.59 11.61 -13.77
C MET A 261 20.91 12.25 -15.12
N GLU A 262 19.91 12.45 -15.99
CA GLU A 262 20.09 13.15 -17.27
C GLU A 262 20.52 14.61 -17.08
N ASP A 263 19.93 15.32 -16.12
CA ASP A 263 20.28 16.71 -15.84
C ASP A 263 21.67 16.82 -15.18
N TYR A 264 22.02 15.90 -14.28
CA TYR A 264 23.37 15.78 -13.74
C TYR A 264 24.41 15.54 -14.86
N TRP A 265 24.11 14.64 -15.81
CA TRP A 265 24.96 14.43 -16.97
C TRP A 265 25.06 15.67 -17.86
N ARG A 266 23.95 16.40 -18.07
CA ARG A 266 23.95 17.66 -18.83
C ARG A 266 24.83 18.72 -18.15
N VAL A 267 24.74 18.87 -16.83
CA VAL A 267 25.57 19.79 -16.05
C VAL A 267 27.05 19.42 -16.16
N LEU A 268 27.40 18.13 -16.06
CA LEU A 268 28.77 17.67 -16.25
C LEU A 268 29.32 17.96 -17.66
N GLN A 269 28.50 17.77 -18.70
CA GLN A 269 28.91 18.09 -20.08
C GLN A 269 29.06 19.60 -20.28
N ALA A 270 28.13 20.40 -19.76
CA ALA A 270 28.20 21.86 -19.81
C ALA A 270 29.41 22.41 -19.02
N ALA A 271 29.80 21.76 -17.92
CA ALA A 271 31.00 22.09 -17.17
C ALA A 271 32.30 21.73 -17.93
N GLY A 272 32.27 20.72 -18.80
CA GLY A 272 33.40 20.39 -19.68
C GLY A 272 33.70 21.45 -20.75
N ASP A 273 32.67 22.17 -21.22
CA ASP A 273 32.77 23.23 -22.22
C ASP A 273 32.90 24.65 -21.60
N ALA A 274 32.66 24.78 -20.28
CA ALA A 274 32.75 26.05 -19.58
C ALA A 274 34.17 26.29 -19.02
N THR A 275 34.94 27.10 -19.75
CA THR A 275 36.15 27.87 -19.36
C THR A 275 37.20 27.16 -18.47
N PRO A 276 38.44 26.95 -18.95
CA PRO A 276 39.50 26.38 -18.12
C PRO A 276 39.88 27.34 -16.99
N GLY A 277 39.41 27.05 -15.78
CA GLY A 277 39.73 27.75 -14.55
C GLY A 277 39.57 26.80 -13.36
N PRO A 278 40.26 27.04 -12.23
CA PRO A 278 40.09 26.22 -11.04
C PRO A 278 38.63 26.30 -10.56
N ASP A 279 38.05 25.17 -10.16
CA ASP A 279 36.72 25.09 -9.56
C ASP A 279 36.62 26.10 -8.41
N ARG A 280 35.86 27.17 -8.64
CA ARG A 280 35.56 28.18 -7.63
C ARG A 280 34.07 28.12 -7.36
N ILE A 281 33.72 27.81 -6.11
CA ILE A 281 32.38 28.10 -5.59
C ILE A 281 32.23 29.61 -5.69
N LEU A 282 31.42 30.09 -6.63
CA LEU A 282 31.05 31.49 -6.71
C LEU A 282 30.14 31.77 -5.52
N GLU A 283 30.47 32.78 -4.71
CA GLU A 283 29.58 33.27 -3.67
C GLU A 283 28.24 33.63 -4.33
N ALA A 284 27.16 33.04 -3.81
CA ALA A 284 25.81 33.41 -4.22
C ALA A 284 25.66 34.92 -3.93
N ARG A 285 25.41 35.71 -4.98
CA ARG A 285 25.07 37.13 -4.80
C ARG A 285 23.78 37.18 -3.98
N GLU A 286 23.89 37.64 -2.74
CA GLU A 286 22.76 37.79 -1.80
C GLU A 286 21.65 38.70 -2.34
N ASP A 287 21.89 39.42 -3.44
CA ASP A 287 20.94 40.30 -4.12
C ASP A 287 19.72 39.59 -4.73
N GLU A 288 19.73 38.26 -4.89
CA GLU A 288 18.58 37.49 -5.39
C GLU A 288 17.65 36.97 -4.27
N PHE A 289 18.03 37.14 -3.00
CA PHE A 289 17.29 36.71 -1.81
C PHE A 289 16.96 37.87 -0.84
N ALA A 290 16.95 39.11 -1.34
CA ALA A 290 16.30 40.18 -0.60
C ALA A 290 14.79 39.83 -0.49
N PRO A 291 14.23 39.71 0.73
CA PRO A 291 12.78 39.65 0.87
C PRO A 291 12.26 40.97 0.32
N ALA A 292 11.44 40.91 -0.73
CA ALA A 292 10.59 42.05 -1.04
C ALA A 292 9.69 42.25 0.19
N ASP A 293 10.05 43.22 1.03
CA ASP A 293 9.16 43.85 1.98
C ASP A 293 8.02 44.49 1.19
N ASP A 294 7.05 43.69 0.77
CA ASP A 294 5.76 44.15 0.26
C ASP A 294 4.81 44.34 1.46
N GLU A 295 5.12 45.35 2.27
CA GLU A 295 4.09 46.07 2.99
C GLU A 295 3.21 46.81 1.96
N GLN A 296 1.97 46.34 1.83
CA GLN A 296 0.81 47.12 1.39
C GLN A 296 0.87 47.77 0.00
N ALA A 297 0.46 46.98 -1.00
CA ALA A 297 -0.45 47.49 -2.03
C ALA A 297 -1.74 46.65 -2.00
N ALA A 298 -2.71 47.09 -1.21
CA ALA A 298 -4.09 46.73 -1.47
C ALA A 298 -4.45 47.23 -2.89
N PRO A 299 -5.02 46.42 -3.79
CA PRO A 299 -5.52 46.95 -5.04
C PRO A 299 -6.68 47.90 -4.71
N ALA A 300 -6.55 49.16 -5.14
CA ALA A 300 -7.67 50.08 -5.16
C ALA A 300 -8.83 49.45 -5.96
N PRO A 301 -10.08 49.58 -5.50
CA PRO A 301 -11.22 49.16 -6.30
C PRO A 301 -11.41 50.16 -7.44
N ASP A 302 -11.77 49.64 -8.61
CA ASP A 302 -12.05 50.32 -9.87
C ASP A 302 -10.84 50.73 -10.73
N ASP A 303 -10.36 49.76 -11.51
CA ASP A 303 -10.04 49.99 -12.92
C ASP A 303 -10.59 48.80 -13.74
N LEU A 304 -11.31 49.12 -14.82
CA LEU A 304 -11.95 48.16 -15.73
C LEU A 304 -10.90 47.20 -16.34
N PRO A 305 -11.21 45.91 -16.55
CA PRO A 305 -10.26 44.95 -17.09
C PRO A 305 -9.83 45.35 -18.51
N ASP A 306 -8.53 45.52 -18.69
CA ASP A 306 -7.91 45.78 -19.98
C ASP A 306 -8.03 44.50 -20.84
N ALA A 307 -8.98 44.49 -21.78
CA ALA A 307 -9.36 43.31 -22.56
C ALA A 307 -8.19 42.67 -23.34
N ALA A 308 -7.13 43.43 -23.60
CA ALA A 308 -5.90 42.94 -24.23
C ALA A 308 -5.03 42.09 -23.27
N ALA A 309 -4.96 42.44 -21.99
CA ALA A 309 -4.23 41.67 -20.98
C ALA A 309 -4.92 40.33 -20.68
N ASP A 310 -6.25 40.33 -20.67
CA ASP A 310 -7.06 39.11 -20.48
C ASP A 310 -6.96 38.16 -21.68
N ALA A 311 -6.92 38.66 -22.91
CA ALA A 311 -6.73 37.83 -24.11
C ALA A 311 -5.35 37.14 -24.11
N GLY A 312 -4.28 37.85 -23.72
CA GLY A 312 -2.93 37.29 -23.61
C GLY A 312 -2.76 36.28 -22.47
N ARG A 313 -3.55 36.40 -21.40
CA ARG A 313 -3.61 35.41 -20.33
C ARG A 313 -4.38 34.16 -20.76
N GLN A 314 -5.50 34.35 -21.45
CA GLN A 314 -6.34 33.27 -21.95
C GLN A 314 -5.58 32.38 -22.96
N ALA A 315 -4.87 32.98 -23.94
CA ALA A 315 -4.07 32.23 -24.91
C ALA A 315 -2.93 31.41 -24.27
N ARG A 316 -2.34 31.93 -23.17
CA ARG A 316 -1.33 31.20 -22.38
C ARG A 316 -1.94 30.02 -21.65
N LEU A 317 -3.08 30.20 -20.98
CA LEU A 317 -3.81 29.11 -20.32
C LEU A 317 -4.27 28.03 -21.32
N GLU A 318 -4.63 28.41 -22.55
CA GLU A 318 -4.97 27.47 -23.62
C GLU A 318 -3.77 26.63 -24.06
N THR A 319 -2.58 27.25 -24.14
CA THR A 319 -1.33 26.54 -24.44
C THR A 319 -1.02 25.53 -23.34
N ILE A 320 -1.14 25.94 -22.07
CA ILE A 320 -0.90 25.06 -20.92
C ILE A 320 -1.93 23.92 -20.89
N ALA A 321 -3.23 24.21 -21.07
CA ALA A 321 -4.27 23.20 -21.11
C ALA A 321 -3.98 22.11 -22.14
N ALA A 322 -3.53 22.50 -23.35
CA ALA A 322 -3.13 21.55 -24.39
C ALA A 322 -1.92 20.68 -23.97
N THR A 323 -0.92 21.25 -23.28
CA THR A 323 0.25 20.48 -22.81
C THR A 323 -0.10 19.45 -21.72
N VAL A 324 -1.20 19.66 -21.00
CA VAL A 324 -1.65 18.78 -19.92
C VAL A 324 -2.88 17.94 -20.30
N SER A 325 -3.17 17.83 -21.60
CA SER A 325 -4.26 17.04 -22.17
C SER A 325 -5.68 17.46 -21.73
N LEU A 326 -5.86 18.72 -21.32
CA LEU A 326 -7.17 19.28 -20.99
C LEU A 326 -7.80 20.00 -22.19
N PRO A 327 -9.15 20.02 -22.29
CA PRO A 327 -9.83 20.62 -23.42
C PRO A 327 -9.57 22.14 -23.51
N PRO A 328 -9.54 22.71 -24.73
CA PRO A 328 -9.42 24.14 -24.91
C PRO A 328 -10.50 24.91 -24.13
N GLY A 329 -10.10 25.99 -23.46
CA GLY A 329 -11.02 26.78 -22.64
C GLY A 329 -11.46 26.13 -21.33
N TYR A 330 -10.82 25.02 -20.90
CA TYR A 330 -11.15 24.31 -19.66
C TYR A 330 -11.34 25.25 -18.45
N MET A 331 -10.36 26.13 -18.17
CA MET A 331 -10.43 27.04 -17.03
C MET A 331 -11.62 28.00 -17.09
N LEU A 332 -12.02 28.42 -18.28
CA LEU A 332 -13.16 29.31 -18.48
C LEU A 332 -14.48 28.54 -18.30
N ALA A 333 -14.57 27.33 -18.84
CA ALA A 333 -15.74 26.46 -18.66
C ALA A 333 -15.93 26.08 -17.19
N ALA A 334 -14.85 25.70 -16.51
CA ALA A 334 -14.87 25.36 -15.10
C ALA A 334 -15.23 26.56 -14.21
N ALA A 335 -14.71 27.75 -14.52
CA ALA A 335 -15.07 28.97 -13.80
C ALA A 335 -16.55 29.37 -13.97
N ARG A 336 -17.16 29.05 -15.13
CA ARG A 336 -18.59 29.33 -15.39
C ARG A 336 -19.52 28.32 -14.71
N ALA A 337 -19.08 27.08 -14.56
CA ALA A 337 -19.83 26.04 -13.89
C ALA A 337 -19.76 26.13 -12.35
N GLU A 338 -18.88 26.98 -11.81
CA GLU A 338 -18.74 27.17 -10.38
C GLU A 338 -19.93 27.92 -9.76
N ASP A 339 -20.61 27.27 -8.81
CA ASP A 339 -21.57 27.95 -7.94
C ASP A 339 -20.84 28.82 -6.89
N ARG A 340 -20.60 30.09 -7.28
CA ARG A 340 -20.01 31.12 -6.42
C ARG A 340 -20.88 31.48 -5.21
N GLN A 341 -22.15 31.07 -5.19
CA GLN A 341 -23.04 31.26 -4.06
C GLN A 341 -22.96 30.12 -3.04
N SER A 342 -22.19 29.07 -3.31
CA SER A 342 -21.90 28.04 -2.31
C SER A 342 -21.09 28.62 -1.15
N TRP A 343 -21.33 28.13 0.07
CA TRP A 343 -20.59 28.61 1.26
C TRP A 343 -19.09 28.34 1.14
N ALA A 344 -18.70 27.20 0.57
CA ALA A 344 -17.29 26.86 0.35
C ALA A 344 -16.63 27.82 -0.65
N ALA A 345 -17.29 28.12 -1.78
CA ALA A 345 -16.76 29.09 -2.75
C ALA A 345 -16.62 30.50 -2.16
N ARG A 346 -17.57 30.96 -1.34
CA ARG A 346 -17.44 32.25 -0.63
C ARG A 346 -16.26 32.29 0.33
N THR A 347 -16.03 31.20 1.07
CA THR A 347 -14.93 31.12 2.04
C THR A 347 -13.57 31.07 1.34
N MET A 348 -13.51 30.56 0.10
CA MET A 348 -12.32 30.48 -0.74
C MET A 348 -12.31 31.52 -1.89
N ALA A 349 -13.05 32.62 -1.76
CA ALA A 349 -13.19 33.60 -2.85
C ALA A 349 -11.84 34.25 -3.24
N GLY A 350 -10.90 34.34 -2.30
CA GLY A 350 -9.54 34.84 -2.54
C GLY A 350 -8.56 33.82 -3.12
N ASP A 351 -8.96 32.54 -3.24
CA ASP A 351 -8.12 31.50 -3.84
C ASP A 351 -8.33 31.43 -5.36
N GLY A 352 -7.34 30.92 -6.10
CA GLY A 352 -7.51 30.64 -7.53
C GLY A 352 -8.39 29.41 -7.78
N LEU A 353 -9.04 29.31 -8.95
CA LEU A 353 -9.88 28.16 -9.30
C LEU A 353 -9.13 26.82 -9.19
N ALA A 354 -7.87 26.77 -9.63
CA ALA A 354 -7.04 25.57 -9.51
C ALA A 354 -6.82 25.14 -8.05
N VAL A 355 -6.70 26.09 -7.10
CA VAL A 355 -6.61 25.79 -5.67
C VAL A 355 -7.94 25.24 -5.17
N ARG A 356 -9.07 25.81 -5.59
CA ARG A 356 -10.40 25.33 -5.18
C ARG A 356 -10.69 23.92 -5.70
N LEU A 357 -10.39 23.64 -6.96
CA LEU A 357 -10.50 22.28 -7.52
C LEU A 357 -9.61 21.28 -6.76
N ALA A 358 -8.38 21.68 -6.41
CA ALA A 358 -7.49 20.87 -5.58
C ALA A 358 -8.05 20.61 -4.16
N VAL A 359 -8.77 21.56 -3.58
CA VAL A 359 -9.45 21.39 -2.29
C VAL A 359 -10.62 20.41 -2.43
N TYR A 360 -11.46 20.56 -3.47
CA TYR A 360 -12.58 19.66 -3.71
C TYR A 360 -12.13 18.22 -3.95
N ALA A 361 -11.12 18.02 -4.81
CA ALA A 361 -10.53 16.71 -5.04
C ALA A 361 -10.00 16.05 -3.75
N ARG A 362 -9.48 16.86 -2.81
CA ARG A 362 -8.95 16.36 -1.53
C ARG A 362 -10.04 16.01 -0.52
N LEU A 363 -11.13 16.77 -0.48
CA LEU A 363 -12.19 16.59 0.52
C LEU A 363 -13.28 15.60 0.11
N LEU A 364 -13.60 15.56 -1.19
CA LEU A 364 -14.70 14.74 -1.74
C LEU A 364 -14.18 13.53 -2.54
N GLY A 365 -12.94 13.58 -3.01
CA GLY A 365 -12.38 12.61 -3.96
C GLY A 365 -12.37 13.19 -5.39
N PRO A 366 -11.53 12.67 -6.29
CA PRO A 366 -11.42 13.17 -7.66
C PRO A 366 -12.60 12.75 -8.57
N ASP A 367 -13.33 11.69 -8.22
CA ASP A 367 -14.39 11.06 -9.00
C ASP A 367 -15.81 11.39 -8.52
N ASP A 368 -15.96 12.20 -7.46
CA ASP A 368 -17.24 12.49 -6.80
C ASP A 368 -18.34 12.96 -7.78
N ASP A 369 -19.49 12.29 -7.75
CA ASP A 369 -20.63 12.51 -8.66
C ASP A 369 -21.24 13.92 -8.59
N SER A 370 -20.96 14.70 -7.54
CA SER A 370 -21.48 16.06 -7.38
C SER A 370 -20.76 17.11 -8.23
N PHE A 371 -19.62 16.78 -8.84
CA PHE A 371 -18.88 17.73 -9.68
C PHE A 371 -19.61 18.03 -11.00
N PRO A 372 -19.70 19.31 -11.41
CA PRO A 372 -20.16 19.67 -12.74
C PRO A 372 -19.32 18.98 -13.83
N ASP A 373 -19.96 18.54 -14.91
CA ASP A 373 -19.27 17.91 -16.05
C ASP A 373 -18.14 18.78 -16.60
N ALA A 374 -18.32 20.10 -16.59
CA ALA A 374 -17.32 21.07 -17.03
C ALA A 374 -16.04 21.10 -16.17
N TRP A 375 -16.05 20.51 -14.97
CA TRP A 375 -14.88 20.36 -14.11
C TRP A 375 -14.13 19.06 -14.38
N ARG A 376 -14.78 18.05 -14.94
CA ARG A 376 -14.18 16.74 -15.18
C ARG A 376 -13.29 16.78 -16.42
N ASP A 377 -12.15 16.11 -16.33
CA ASP A 377 -11.32 15.78 -17.48
C ASP A 377 -12.09 14.78 -18.36
N PRO A 378 -12.36 15.09 -19.64
CA PRO A 378 -13.09 14.20 -20.54
C PRO A 378 -12.45 12.83 -20.73
N ALA A 379 -11.14 12.70 -20.51
CA ALA A 379 -10.42 11.44 -20.66
C ALA A 379 -10.62 10.49 -19.48
N SER A 380 -10.63 11.02 -18.25
CA SER A 380 -10.76 10.21 -17.03
C SER A 380 -12.17 10.19 -16.44
N GLY A 381 -12.97 11.23 -16.68
CA GLY A 381 -14.24 11.46 -15.99
C GLY A 381 -14.08 12.00 -14.55
N GLU A 382 -12.85 12.33 -14.16
CA GLU A 382 -12.47 12.81 -12.82
C GLU A 382 -12.01 14.28 -12.87
N LEU A 383 -11.83 14.93 -11.73
CA LEU A 383 -11.15 16.24 -11.67
C LEU A 383 -9.69 16.15 -12.15
N PRO A 384 -9.13 17.24 -12.72
CA PRO A 384 -7.72 17.24 -13.12
C PRO A 384 -6.79 16.94 -11.95
N THR A 385 -5.70 16.25 -12.27
CA THR A 385 -4.68 15.90 -11.28
C THR A 385 -4.02 17.14 -10.69
N MET A 386 -3.42 16.99 -9.51
CA MET A 386 -2.68 18.07 -8.85
C MET A 386 -1.57 18.66 -9.73
N GLN A 387 -0.95 17.86 -10.59
CA GLN A 387 0.09 18.32 -11.52
C GLN A 387 -0.50 19.17 -12.64
N GLN A 388 -1.63 18.75 -13.22
CA GLN A 388 -2.34 19.54 -14.24
C GLN A 388 -2.82 20.88 -13.66
N LEU A 389 -3.37 20.86 -12.43
CA LEU A 389 -3.80 22.08 -11.73
C LEU A 389 -2.64 23.01 -11.38
N ALA A 390 -1.46 22.47 -11.04
CA ALA A 390 -0.27 23.27 -10.74
C ALA A 390 0.25 23.97 -12.01
N ALA A 391 0.27 23.25 -13.14
CA ALA A 391 0.60 23.82 -14.44
C ALA A 391 -0.38 24.94 -14.82
N LEU A 392 -1.70 24.71 -14.69
CA LEU A 392 -2.73 25.72 -14.98
C LEU A 392 -2.67 26.94 -14.04
N ALA A 393 -2.14 26.77 -12.84
CA ALA A 393 -1.93 27.85 -11.88
C ALA A 393 -0.57 28.52 -12.00
N GLU A 394 0.30 28.06 -12.91
CA GLU A 394 1.68 28.53 -13.10
C GLU A 394 2.48 28.55 -11.80
N VAL A 395 2.30 27.53 -10.95
CA VAL A 395 3.04 27.38 -9.70
C VAL A 395 3.64 25.99 -9.57
N SER A 396 4.69 25.87 -8.76
CA SER A 396 5.23 24.56 -8.41
C SER A 396 4.19 23.72 -7.66
N LEU A 397 4.24 22.40 -7.86
CA LEU A 397 3.37 21.46 -7.16
C LEU A 397 3.42 21.62 -5.62
N PRO A 398 4.59 21.80 -4.97
CA PRO A 398 4.66 22.10 -3.54
C PRO A 398 3.91 23.39 -3.14
N THR A 399 3.98 24.44 -3.98
CA THR A 399 3.27 25.70 -3.75
C THR A 399 1.76 25.50 -3.81
N LEU A 400 1.28 24.74 -4.80
CA LEU A 400 -0.15 24.42 -4.90
C LEU A 400 -0.62 23.59 -3.70
N ARG A 401 0.15 22.59 -3.27
CA ARG A 401 -0.14 21.78 -2.07
C ARG A 401 -0.26 22.68 -0.82
N LYS A 402 0.70 23.57 -0.61
CA LYS A 402 0.68 24.53 0.51
C LYS A 402 -0.55 25.44 0.47
N ARG A 403 -0.92 25.98 -0.70
CA ARG A 403 -2.11 26.83 -0.87
C ARG A 403 -3.40 26.07 -0.61
N ARG A 404 -3.51 24.83 -1.11
CA ARG A 404 -4.64 23.93 -0.86
C ARG A 404 -4.80 23.65 0.64
N ASP A 405 -3.73 23.28 1.33
CA ASP A 405 -3.79 22.93 2.75
C ASP A 405 -4.16 24.15 3.61
N ALA A 406 -3.68 25.34 3.24
CA ALA A 406 -4.09 26.60 3.87
C ALA A 406 -5.60 26.90 3.64
N ALA A 407 -6.12 26.64 2.43
CA ALA A 407 -7.54 26.79 2.13
C ALA A 407 -8.42 25.80 2.90
N ILE A 408 -7.99 24.54 3.03
CA ILE A 408 -8.67 23.53 3.86
C ILE A 408 -8.71 23.96 5.33
N ALA A 409 -7.59 24.46 5.86
CA ALA A 409 -7.54 24.95 7.24
C ALA A 409 -8.52 26.12 7.47
N ARG A 410 -8.64 27.05 6.51
CA ARG A 410 -9.63 28.14 6.57
C ARG A 410 -11.06 27.63 6.55
N LEU A 411 -11.38 26.65 5.70
CA LEU A 411 -12.70 26.02 5.67
C LEU A 411 -13.03 25.34 7.00
N GLN A 412 -12.09 24.58 7.57
CA GLN A 412 -12.28 23.90 8.85
C GLN A 412 -12.50 24.90 10.00
N ALA A 413 -11.71 25.97 10.06
CA ALA A 413 -11.88 27.04 11.05
C ALA A 413 -13.24 27.73 10.92
N ALA A 414 -13.69 28.01 9.69
CA ALA A 414 -14.98 28.65 9.43
C ALA A 414 -16.18 27.73 9.75
N THR A 415 -16.03 26.41 9.62
CA THR A 415 -17.05 25.43 10.04
C THR A 415 -17.18 25.38 11.57
N LEU A 416 -16.05 25.40 12.30
CA LEU A 416 -16.07 25.40 13.77
C LEU A 416 -16.74 26.65 14.34
N LEU A 417 -16.55 27.82 13.72
CA LEU A 417 -17.20 29.08 14.11
C LEU A 417 -18.72 29.13 13.85
N LYS A 418 -19.26 28.22 13.02
CA LYS A 418 -20.70 28.08 12.78
C LYS A 418 -21.39 27.05 13.67
N GLY A 419 -20.61 26.18 14.32
CA GLY A 419 -21.09 25.10 15.16
C GLY A 419 -21.11 25.41 16.66
N GLY A 420 -20.68 26.60 17.07
CA GLY A 420 -20.86 27.16 18.41
C GLY A 420 -21.79 28.36 18.36
#